data_AF-A0A4P9XKX0-F1
#
_entry.id   AF-A0A4P9XKX0-F1
#
_cell.length_a   1.000
_cell.length_b   1.000
_cell.length_c   1.000
_cell.angle_alpha   90.00
_cell.angle_beta   90.00
_cell.angle_gamma   90.00
#
_symmetry.space_group_name_H-M   'P 1'
#
loop_
_entity.id
_entity.type
_entity.pdbx_description
1 polymer ?
#
loop_
_entity_poly.entity_id
_entity_poly.type
_entity_poly.pdbx_seq_one_letter_code
_entity_poly.pdbx_strand_id
1 'polypeptide(L)'
;LLQLFGIPYLVAPTEAEAQCAELTRLALVDGVITDDSDIFLFGGTPVFKNVFQQQRHVECFSTRDIERELSLTRDRLVQLALLLGSDYTDGVPGIGRVTAMEVIGEWSDPDGLCEFARWTALDTSFPDRYVVDAYMHPVVDDSPDAFCWELPDLDGIRYYMLRKLFWPKEKVDE
;
A
#
# COMPACT_ATOMS: atom_id res chain seq x y z
N LEU A 1 7.70 -21.00 8.61
CA LEU A 1 6.67 -20.79 9.65
C LEU A 1 5.28 -20.68 9.03
N LEU A 2 5.06 -19.78 8.07
CA LEU A 2 3.78 -19.67 7.34
C LEU A 2 3.28 -21.03 6.79
N GLN A 3 4.14 -21.77 6.09
CA GLN A 3 3.84 -23.13 5.63
C GLN A 3 3.41 -24.09 6.74
N LEU A 4 4.06 -24.04 7.91
CA LEU A 4 3.70 -24.89 9.04
C LEU A 4 2.34 -24.52 9.64
N PHE A 5 1.91 -23.26 9.49
CA PHE A 5 0.58 -22.82 9.85
C PHE A 5 -0.47 -23.03 8.75
N GLY A 6 -0.08 -23.58 7.58
CA GLY A 6 -0.97 -23.72 6.43
C GLY A 6 -1.41 -22.38 5.83
N ILE A 7 -0.64 -21.31 6.06
CA ILE A 7 -0.94 -19.96 5.56
C ILE A 7 -0.32 -19.80 4.17
N PRO A 8 -1.12 -19.52 3.12
CA PRO A 8 -0.61 -19.27 1.78
C PRO A 8 0.22 -17.99 1.76
N TYR A 9 1.28 -17.99 0.94
CA TYR A 9 2.09 -16.81 0.69
C TYR A 9 2.58 -16.84 -0.75
N LEU A 10 2.86 -15.66 -1.29
CA LEU A 10 3.50 -15.48 -2.59
C LEU A 10 4.67 -14.52 -2.45
N VAL A 11 5.42 -14.35 -3.53
CA VAL A 11 6.49 -13.36 -3.64
C VAL A 11 6.08 -12.41 -4.75
N ALA A 12 5.87 -11.13 -4.41
CA ALA A 12 5.54 -10.11 -5.39
C ALA A 12 6.69 -9.94 -6.41
N PRO A 13 6.41 -9.60 -7.68
CA PRO A 13 7.46 -9.30 -8.65
C PRO A 13 8.31 -8.07 -8.25
N THR A 14 7.67 -7.07 -7.65
CA THR A 14 8.31 -5.85 -7.14
C THR A 14 7.80 -5.53 -5.73
N GLU A 15 6.88 -4.58 -5.58
CA GLU A 15 6.35 -4.13 -4.28
C GLU A 15 5.24 -5.04 -3.77
N ALA A 16 5.27 -5.33 -2.47
CA ALA A 16 4.23 -6.12 -1.84
C ALA A 16 2.88 -5.38 -1.80
N GLU A 17 2.88 -4.07 -1.57
CA GLU A 17 1.71 -3.19 -1.54
C GLU A 17 1.02 -3.18 -2.90
N ALA A 18 1.79 -3.08 -3.98
CA ALA A 18 1.25 -3.15 -5.34
C ALA A 18 0.58 -4.50 -5.62
N GLN A 19 1.23 -5.60 -5.24
CA GLN A 19 0.65 -6.94 -5.37
C GLN A 19 -0.61 -7.10 -4.51
N CYS A 20 -0.63 -6.58 -3.28
CA CYS A 20 -1.80 -6.60 -2.40
C CYS A 20 -2.97 -5.78 -2.97
N ALA A 21 -2.69 -4.63 -3.59
CA ALA A 21 -3.71 -3.86 -4.30
C ALA A 21 -4.31 -4.67 -5.45
N GLU A 22 -3.46 -5.36 -6.23
CA GLU A 22 -3.88 -6.21 -7.34
C GLU A 22 -4.73 -7.41 -6.88
N LEU A 23 -4.32 -8.12 -5.82
CA LEU A 23 -5.09 -9.22 -5.24
C LEU A 23 -6.49 -8.77 -4.81
N THR A 24 -6.60 -7.54 -4.29
CA THR A 24 -7.89 -6.99 -3.90
C THR A 24 -8.73 -6.62 -5.13
N ARG A 25 -8.11 -6.06 -6.17
CA ARG A 25 -8.75 -5.76 -7.46
C ARG A 25 -9.30 -7.02 -8.14
N LEU A 26 -8.58 -8.13 -8.05
CA LEU A 26 -8.98 -9.45 -8.55
C LEU A 26 -10.00 -10.16 -7.65
N ALA A 27 -10.37 -9.57 -6.52
CA ALA A 27 -11.25 -10.15 -5.51
C ALA A 27 -10.74 -11.52 -4.96
N LEU A 28 -9.42 -11.69 -4.91
CA LEU A 28 -8.77 -12.86 -4.28
C LEU A 28 -8.63 -12.69 -2.76
N VAL A 29 -8.73 -11.45 -2.27
CA VAL A 29 -8.75 -11.10 -0.85
C VAL A 29 -9.82 -10.03 -0.58
N ASP A 30 -10.32 -9.97 0.66
CA ASP A 30 -11.34 -9.01 1.08
C ASP A 30 -10.77 -7.63 1.49
N GLY A 31 -9.45 -7.51 1.57
CA GLY A 31 -8.75 -6.27 1.92
C GLY A 31 -7.29 -6.51 2.28
N VAL A 32 -6.59 -5.42 2.58
CA VAL A 32 -5.14 -5.41 2.80
C VAL A 32 -4.83 -4.96 4.22
N ILE A 33 -3.98 -5.72 4.92
CA ILE A 33 -3.43 -5.30 6.22
C ILE A 33 -2.06 -4.67 5.95
N THR A 34 -1.94 -3.36 6.09
CA THR A 34 -0.67 -2.63 5.98
C THR A 34 -0.74 -1.28 6.69
N ASP A 35 0.39 -0.83 7.23
CA ASP A 35 0.56 0.52 7.79
C ASP A 35 1.13 1.52 6.78
N ASP A 36 1.59 1.02 5.63
CA ASP A 36 2.13 1.80 4.52
C ASP A 36 1.03 2.49 3.72
N SER A 37 1.22 3.77 3.40
CA SER A 37 0.26 4.57 2.62
C SER A 37 0.36 4.35 1.12
N ASP A 38 1.45 3.80 0.60
CA ASP A 38 1.65 3.60 -0.84
C ASP A 38 0.63 2.63 -1.44
N ILE A 39 0.02 1.78 -0.60
CA ILE A 39 -1.11 0.93 -0.97
C ILE A 39 -2.24 1.70 -1.66
N PHE A 40 -2.52 2.96 -1.25
CA PHE A 40 -3.59 3.76 -1.87
C PHE A 40 -3.17 4.32 -3.24
N LEU A 41 -1.88 4.58 -3.44
CA LEU A 41 -1.32 5.02 -4.72
C LEU A 41 -1.36 3.87 -5.74
N PHE A 42 -1.17 2.63 -5.29
CA PHE A 42 -1.38 1.42 -6.08
C PHE A 42 -2.87 1.03 -6.26
N GLY A 43 -3.79 1.70 -5.55
CA GLY A 43 -5.23 1.50 -5.68
C GLY A 43 -5.83 0.41 -4.80
N GLY A 44 -5.11 -0.05 -3.76
CA GLY A 44 -5.59 -1.05 -2.82
C GLY A 44 -6.72 -0.52 -1.93
N THR A 45 -7.77 -1.32 -1.77
CA THR A 45 -8.93 -0.99 -0.92
C THR A 45 -9.82 -2.22 -0.66
N PRO A 46 -10.36 -2.44 0.56
CA PRO A 46 -10.16 -1.69 1.79
C PRO A 46 -8.81 -1.99 2.47
N VAL A 47 -8.33 -1.04 3.28
CA VAL A 47 -7.04 -1.12 3.99
C VAL A 47 -7.26 -1.09 5.49
N PHE A 48 -6.66 -2.04 6.20
CA PHE A 48 -6.71 -2.18 7.65
C PHE A 48 -5.37 -1.79 8.27
N LYS A 49 -5.39 -0.71 9.05
CA LYS A 49 -4.22 -0.10 9.68
C LYS A 49 -4.19 -0.39 11.18
N ASN A 50 -2.99 -0.45 11.74
CA ASN A 50 -2.71 -0.62 13.17
C ASN A 50 -3.20 -1.98 13.73
N VAL A 51 -3.30 -3.03 12.89
CA VAL A 51 -3.84 -4.35 13.27
C VAL A 51 -3.07 -5.00 14.43
N PHE A 52 -1.75 -4.78 14.50
CA PHE A 52 -0.89 -5.37 15.54
C PHE A 52 -0.55 -4.40 16.68
N GLN A 53 -1.12 -3.20 16.69
CA GLN A 53 -0.90 -2.25 17.79
C GLN A 53 -1.74 -2.62 19.01
N GLN A 54 -1.32 -2.17 20.20
CA GLN A 54 -2.03 -2.44 21.46
C GLN A 54 -3.37 -1.71 21.61
N GLN A 55 -3.81 -0.99 20.57
CA GLN A 55 -5.10 -0.32 20.56
C GLN A 55 -6.23 -1.35 20.47
N ARG A 56 -7.40 -1.01 21.03
CA ARG A 56 -8.58 -1.89 21.04
C ARG A 56 -9.38 -1.89 19.73
N HIS A 57 -8.95 -1.15 18.73
CA HIS A 57 -9.62 -1.04 17.44
C HIS A 57 -8.61 -1.04 16.30
N VAL A 58 -9.06 -1.51 15.15
CA VAL A 58 -8.36 -1.44 13.86
C VAL A 58 -8.97 -0.29 13.07
N GLU A 59 -8.14 0.49 12.40
CA GLU A 59 -8.61 1.53 11.50
C GLU A 59 -8.86 0.93 10.12
N CYS A 60 -10.00 1.22 9.52
CA CYS A 60 -10.35 0.76 8.18
C CYS A 60 -10.53 1.96 7.26
N PHE A 61 -9.81 1.96 6.14
CA PHE A 61 -9.84 3.00 5.13
C PHE A 61 -10.31 2.42 3.81
N SER A 62 -11.27 3.08 3.17
CA SER A 62 -11.69 2.76 1.80
C SER A 62 -11.37 3.92 0.87
N THR A 63 -10.95 3.62 -0.37
CA THR A 63 -10.72 4.66 -1.38
C THR A 63 -12.01 5.40 -1.70
N ARG A 64 -13.16 4.73 -1.60
CA ARG A 64 -14.48 5.34 -1.74
C ARG A 64 -14.75 6.43 -0.68
N ASP A 65 -14.43 6.18 0.58
CA ASP A 65 -14.63 7.16 1.65
C ASP A 65 -13.59 8.29 1.54
N ILE A 66 -12.34 7.98 1.19
CA ILE A 66 -11.29 8.97 0.88
C ILE A 66 -11.75 9.91 -0.24
N GLU A 67 -12.28 9.36 -1.33
CA GLU A 67 -12.78 10.15 -2.45
C GLU A 67 -14.00 10.98 -2.05
N ARG A 68 -14.97 10.38 -1.33
CA ARG A 68 -16.19 11.09 -0.90
C ARG A 68 -15.89 12.25 0.05
N GLU A 69 -14.98 12.05 1.00
CA GLU A 69 -14.76 12.99 2.10
C GLU A 69 -13.67 14.01 1.79
N LEU A 70 -12.66 13.63 1.01
CA LEU A 70 -11.49 14.47 0.71
C LEU A 70 -11.40 14.87 -0.76
N SER A 71 -12.27 14.35 -1.64
CA SER A 71 -12.20 14.56 -3.09
C SER A 71 -10.86 14.10 -3.69
N LEU A 72 -10.26 13.06 -3.10
CA LEU A 72 -8.98 12.50 -3.52
C LEU A 72 -9.20 11.18 -4.27
N THR A 73 -9.17 11.27 -5.60
CA THR A 73 -9.05 10.09 -6.48
C THR A 73 -7.63 9.53 -6.43
N ARG A 74 -7.41 8.32 -6.97
CA ARG A 74 -6.07 7.73 -7.10
C ARG A 74 -5.10 8.66 -7.84
N ASP A 75 -5.52 9.28 -8.94
CA ASP A 75 -4.72 10.27 -9.67
C ASP A 75 -4.30 11.43 -8.77
N ARG A 76 -5.21 11.96 -7.97
CA ARG A 76 -4.89 13.04 -7.02
C ARG A 76 -3.98 12.59 -5.88
N LEU A 77 -4.10 11.35 -5.42
CA LEU A 77 -3.18 10.79 -4.43
C LEU A 77 -1.75 10.68 -5.00
N VAL A 78 -1.59 10.26 -6.25
CA VAL A 78 -0.29 10.23 -6.93
C VAL A 78 0.26 11.65 -7.16
N GLN A 79 -0.60 12.61 -7.52
CA GLN A 79 -0.21 14.03 -7.58
C GLN A 79 0.25 14.57 -6.22
N LEU A 80 -0.40 14.18 -5.12
CA LEU A 80 0.06 14.52 -3.78
C LEU A 80 1.40 13.89 -3.45
N ALA A 81 1.66 12.65 -3.87
CA ALA A 81 2.96 11.99 -3.69
C ALA A 81 4.09 12.75 -4.40
N LEU A 82 3.85 13.18 -5.66
CA LEU A 82 4.77 14.03 -6.40
C LEU A 82 5.10 15.35 -5.69
N LEU A 83 4.13 15.93 -4.98
CA LEU A 83 4.30 17.20 -4.27
C LEU A 83 4.93 17.02 -2.88
N LEU A 84 4.53 16.00 -2.12
CA LEU A 84 4.89 15.79 -0.71
C LEU A 84 6.13 14.91 -0.53
N GLY A 85 6.46 14.10 -1.53
CA GLY A 85 7.45 13.05 -1.46
C GLY A 85 6.85 11.69 -1.12
N SER A 86 7.47 10.64 -1.65
CA SER A 86 7.22 9.23 -1.37
C SER A 86 8.51 8.43 -1.62
N ASP A 87 8.46 7.10 -1.58
CA ASP A 87 9.63 6.28 -1.87
C ASP A 87 10.16 6.45 -3.31
N TYR A 88 9.34 6.98 -4.23
CA TYR A 88 9.68 7.18 -5.63
C TYR A 88 10.05 8.63 -6.00
N THR A 89 9.91 9.58 -5.07
CA THR A 89 10.20 11.00 -5.34
C THR A 89 10.49 11.76 -4.05
N ASP A 90 11.46 12.68 -4.08
CA ASP A 90 11.79 13.54 -2.94
C ASP A 90 10.70 14.60 -2.65
N GLY A 91 9.74 14.76 -3.57
CA GLY A 91 8.71 15.80 -3.49
C GLY A 91 9.22 17.18 -3.89
N VAL A 92 8.40 18.21 -3.68
CA VAL A 92 8.76 19.59 -3.96
C VAL A 92 9.16 20.30 -2.65
N PRO A 93 10.40 20.80 -2.52
CA PRO A 93 10.86 21.46 -1.30
C PRO A 93 9.95 22.62 -0.87
N GLY A 94 9.54 22.60 0.40
CA GLY A 94 8.69 23.65 0.97
C GLY A 94 7.19 23.44 0.78
N ILE A 95 6.76 22.42 0.01
CA ILE A 95 5.35 22.06 -0.11
C ILE A 95 4.98 21.08 1.00
N GLY A 96 4.14 21.54 1.93
CA GLY A 96 3.52 20.71 2.96
C GLY A 96 2.11 20.26 2.57
N ARG A 97 1.48 19.42 3.40
CA ARG A 97 0.15 18.83 3.17
C ARG A 97 -0.93 19.85 2.79
N VAL A 98 -0.97 20.99 3.48
CA VAL A 98 -1.96 22.05 3.21
C VAL A 98 -1.73 22.64 1.82
N THR A 99 -0.50 23.07 1.54
CA THR A 99 -0.13 23.65 0.25
C THR A 99 -0.29 22.65 -0.90
N ALA A 100 0.02 21.37 -0.69
CA ALA A 100 -0.19 20.35 -1.72
C ALA A 100 -1.69 20.21 -2.06
N MET A 101 -2.57 20.22 -1.05
CA MET A 101 -4.02 20.22 -1.25
C MET A 101 -4.52 21.48 -1.98
N GLU A 102 -3.97 22.65 -1.65
CA GLU A 102 -4.26 23.90 -2.35
C GLU A 102 -3.83 23.83 -3.82
N VAL A 103 -2.64 23.30 -4.10
CA VAL A 103 -2.11 23.15 -5.47
C VAL A 103 -3.00 22.23 -6.30
N ILE A 104 -3.33 21.02 -5.83
CA ILE A 104 -4.20 20.12 -6.60
C ILE A 104 -5.65 20.65 -6.70
N GLY A 105 -6.07 21.51 -5.76
CA GLY A 105 -7.37 22.16 -5.77
C GLY A 105 -7.46 23.23 -6.86
N GLU A 106 -6.45 24.10 -6.93
CA GLU A 106 -6.36 25.19 -7.90
C GLU A 106 -6.07 24.68 -9.32
N TRP A 107 -5.06 23.81 -9.46
CA TRP A 107 -4.67 23.20 -10.74
C TRP A 107 -5.36 21.85 -10.94
N SER A 108 -6.69 21.89 -11.06
CA SER A 108 -7.55 20.70 -11.11
C SER A 108 -7.57 19.94 -12.46
N ASP A 109 -7.06 20.55 -13.52
CA ASP A 109 -7.02 19.96 -14.86
C ASP A 109 -5.98 18.82 -14.98
N PRO A 110 -6.09 17.91 -15.95
CA PRO A 110 -5.15 16.80 -16.14
C PRO A 110 -3.68 17.24 -16.28
N ASP A 111 -3.45 18.39 -16.91
CA ASP A 111 -2.11 18.99 -17.07
C ASP A 111 -1.78 20.01 -15.97
N GLY A 112 -2.58 20.07 -14.90
CA GLY A 112 -2.50 21.09 -13.85
C GLY A 112 -1.13 21.16 -13.17
N LEU A 113 -0.51 20.02 -12.85
CA LEU A 113 0.84 20.01 -12.27
C LEU A 113 1.91 20.54 -13.23
N CYS A 114 1.74 20.36 -14.55
CA CYS A 114 2.63 20.93 -15.55
C CYS A 114 2.50 22.46 -15.62
N GLU A 115 1.30 23.00 -15.38
CA GLU A 115 1.08 24.44 -15.27
C GLU A 115 1.64 25.02 -13.97
N PHE A 116 1.41 24.34 -12.85
CA PHE A 116 2.01 24.69 -11.57
C PHE A 116 3.54 24.74 -11.66
N ALA A 117 4.17 23.74 -12.30
CA ALA A 117 5.62 23.70 -12.52
C ALA A 117 6.13 24.93 -13.30
N ARG A 118 5.41 25.30 -14.37
CA ARG A 118 5.72 26.49 -15.17
C ARG A 118 5.54 27.80 -14.38
N TRP A 119 4.50 27.88 -13.56
CA TRP A 119 4.22 29.06 -12.72
C TRP A 119 5.26 29.27 -11.63
N THR A 120 5.72 28.19 -11.01
CA THR A 120 6.75 28.20 -9.94
C THR A 120 8.19 28.18 -10.46
N ALA A 121 8.39 27.99 -11.77
CA ALA A 121 9.69 27.75 -12.39
C ALA A 121 10.44 26.54 -11.78
N LEU A 122 9.70 25.47 -11.48
CA LEU A 122 10.28 24.17 -11.13
C LEU A 122 11.03 23.55 -12.32
N ASP A 123 11.89 22.58 -12.03
CA ASP A 123 12.61 21.84 -13.07
C ASP A 123 11.62 21.21 -14.07
N THR A 124 12.02 21.21 -15.34
CA THR A 124 11.29 20.57 -16.45
C THR A 124 11.03 19.08 -16.27
N SER A 125 11.74 18.42 -15.36
CA SER A 125 11.50 17.02 -14.98
C SER A 125 10.22 16.83 -14.15
N PHE A 126 9.67 17.88 -13.55
CA PHE A 126 8.43 17.82 -12.78
C PHE A 126 7.19 18.14 -13.66
N PRO A 127 6.10 17.35 -13.57
CA PRO A 127 5.95 16.12 -12.79
C PRO A 127 6.69 14.93 -13.43
N ASP A 128 7.33 14.10 -12.60
CA ASP A 128 8.07 12.93 -13.09
C ASP A 128 7.09 11.83 -13.56
N ARG A 129 7.08 11.59 -14.87
CA ARG A 129 6.21 10.59 -15.50
C ARG A 129 6.56 9.16 -15.12
N TYR A 130 7.81 8.86 -14.77
CA TYR A 130 8.21 7.52 -14.33
C TYR A 130 7.63 7.20 -12.96
N VAL A 131 7.54 8.20 -12.07
CA VAL A 131 6.89 8.05 -10.76
C VAL A 131 5.40 7.80 -10.93
N VAL A 132 4.74 8.56 -11.81
CA VAL A 132 3.32 8.34 -12.14
C VAL A 132 3.10 6.94 -12.70
N ASP A 133 3.92 6.51 -13.66
CA ASP A 133 3.81 5.20 -14.29
C ASP A 133 4.06 4.06 -13.29
N ALA A 134 5.05 4.20 -12.40
CA ALA A 134 5.36 3.21 -11.37
C ALA A 134 4.17 2.97 -10.42
N TYR A 135 3.45 4.02 -10.03
CA TYR A 135 2.25 3.88 -9.20
C TYR A 135 1.02 3.42 -9.98
N MET A 136 0.84 3.87 -11.23
CA MET A 136 -0.37 3.58 -12.02
C MET A 136 -0.34 2.22 -12.70
N HIS A 137 0.83 1.77 -13.13
CA HIS A 137 1.06 0.52 -13.85
C HIS A 137 2.18 -0.31 -13.18
N PRO A 138 2.05 -0.66 -11.89
CA PRO A 138 3.08 -1.44 -11.22
C PRO A 138 3.20 -2.84 -11.83
N VAL A 139 4.40 -3.42 -11.76
CA VAL A 139 4.65 -4.79 -12.19
C VAL A 139 4.12 -5.75 -11.13
N VAL A 140 3.01 -6.43 -11.43
CA VAL A 140 2.32 -7.36 -10.54
C VAL A 140 2.02 -8.69 -11.25
N ASP A 141 1.81 -9.74 -10.47
CA ASP A 141 1.21 -10.99 -10.94
C ASP A 141 -0.32 -10.83 -10.95
N ASP A 142 -0.92 -10.94 -12.14
CA ASP A 142 -2.36 -10.80 -12.37
C ASP A 142 -3.08 -12.15 -12.51
N SER A 143 -2.42 -13.25 -12.11
CA SER A 143 -3.02 -14.57 -12.13
C SER A 143 -4.26 -14.65 -11.24
N PRO A 144 -5.36 -15.28 -11.72
CA PRO A 144 -6.60 -15.41 -10.94
C PRO A 144 -6.58 -16.62 -10.00
N ASP A 145 -5.41 -17.20 -9.73
CA ASP A 145 -5.28 -18.42 -8.95
C ASP A 145 -5.64 -18.15 -7.48
N ALA A 146 -6.69 -18.84 -7.01
CA ALA A 146 -7.17 -18.65 -5.65
C ALA A 146 -6.22 -19.26 -4.62
N PHE A 147 -6.11 -18.59 -3.48
CA PHE A 147 -5.35 -19.09 -2.35
C PHE A 147 -6.02 -20.32 -1.70
N CYS A 148 -5.20 -21.25 -1.25
CA CYS A 148 -5.64 -22.42 -0.48
C CYS A 148 -5.02 -22.36 0.91
N TRP A 149 -5.87 -22.45 1.94
CA TRP A 149 -5.45 -22.57 3.33
C TRP A 149 -5.38 -24.04 3.72
N GLU A 150 -4.32 -24.42 4.40
CA GLU A 150 -4.10 -25.78 4.90
C GLU A 150 -4.24 -25.83 6.43
N LEU A 151 -4.32 -27.05 6.98
CA LEU A 151 -4.33 -27.24 8.43
C LEU A 151 -2.92 -27.03 9.00
N PRO A 152 -2.78 -26.39 10.18
CA PRO A 152 -1.48 -26.26 10.84
C PRO A 152 -0.85 -27.61 11.21
N ASP A 153 0.43 -27.79 10.87
CA ASP A 153 1.27 -28.91 11.32
C ASP A 153 1.79 -28.65 12.74
N LEU A 154 1.01 -29.08 13.74
CA LEU A 154 1.34 -28.85 15.15
C LEU A 154 2.70 -29.41 15.56
N ASP A 155 3.06 -30.61 15.09
CA ASP A 155 4.33 -31.23 15.45
C ASP A 155 5.52 -30.51 14.77
N GLY A 156 5.33 -30.09 13.52
CA GLY A 156 6.26 -29.21 12.81
C GLY A 156 6.43 -27.85 13.50
N ILE A 157 5.35 -27.22 13.95
CA ILE A 157 5.37 -25.94 14.69
C ILE A 157 6.14 -26.12 16.00
N ARG A 158 5.81 -27.13 16.83
CA ARG A 158 6.51 -27.42 18.09
C ARG A 158 8.01 -27.63 17.87
N TYR A 159 8.37 -28.43 16.88
CA TYR A 159 9.76 -28.68 16.53
C TYR A 159 10.48 -27.39 16.08
N TYR A 160 9.83 -26.58 15.24
CA TYR A 160 10.38 -25.32 14.75
C TYR A 160 10.60 -24.32 15.89
N MET A 161 9.61 -24.13 16.76
CA MET A 161 9.69 -23.20 17.89
C MET A 161 10.74 -23.63 18.93
N LEU A 162 10.84 -24.93 19.21
CA LEU A 162 11.90 -25.46 20.07
C LEU A 162 13.28 -25.14 19.50
N ARG A 163 13.49 -25.35 18.20
CA ARG A 163 14.81 -25.12 17.57
C ARG A 163 15.18 -23.66 17.38
N LYS A 164 14.19 -22.78 17.14
CA LYS A 164 14.44 -21.37 16.83
C LYS A 164 14.40 -20.47 18.05
N LEU A 165 13.50 -20.75 18.99
CA LEU A 165 13.22 -19.89 20.14
C LEU A 165 13.43 -20.60 21.48
N PHE A 166 13.80 -21.89 21.48
CA PHE A 166 13.91 -22.73 22.68
C PHE A 166 12.62 -22.80 23.50
N TRP A 167 11.47 -22.65 22.84
CA TRP A 167 10.17 -22.76 23.51
C TRP A 167 9.85 -24.23 23.75
N PRO A 168 9.53 -24.62 25.00
CA PRO A 168 9.09 -25.98 25.30
C PRO A 168 7.70 -26.21 24.70
N LYS A 169 7.34 -27.49 24.50
CA LYS A 169 6.07 -27.89 23.89
C LYS A 169 4.87 -27.23 24.60
N GLU A 170 4.90 -27.21 25.93
CA GLU A 170 3.82 -26.68 26.76
C GLU A 170 3.55 -25.21 26.48
N LYS A 171 4.60 -24.42 26.19
CA LYS A 171 4.48 -23.00 25.86
C LYS A 171 3.96 -22.76 24.44
N VAL A 172 4.23 -23.68 23.52
CA VAL A 172 3.75 -23.59 22.12
C VAL A 172 2.28 -24.01 22.03
N ASP A 173 1.86 -24.92 22.92
CA ASP A 173 0.49 -25.43 23.00
C ASP A 173 -0.47 -24.47 23.77
N GLU A 174 0.08 -23.55 24.60
CA GLU A 174 -0.64 -22.46 25.30
C GLU A 174 -1.00 -21.32 24.35
#